data_AF-A0A965PJ54-F1
#
_entry.id   AF-A0A965PJ54-F1
#
_cell.length_a   1.000
_cell.length_b   1.000
_cell.length_c   1.000
_cell.angle_alpha   90.00
_cell.angle_beta   90.00
_cell.angle_gamma   90.00
#
_symmetry.space_group_name_H-M   'P 1'
#
loop_
_entity.id
_entity.type
_entity.pdbx_description
1 polymer ?
#
loop_
_entity_poly.entity_id
_entity_poly.type
_entity_poly.pdbx_seq_one_letter_code
_entity_poly.pdbx_strand_id
1 'polypeptide(L)'
;MNLLDARTLNQMRTALYGGSASLTFYKITPAAGESEIFSTRSGWHAQRDNSTTADRNGNVNIWLSAEVTPWKTDHHLHVGTKVTISAKGRTFSYRVASLKPMQQLGAGWVLNCQPVENSTEPANG
;
A
#
# COMPACT_ATOMS: atom_id res chain seq x y z
N MET A 1 -25.25 0.95 -0.78
CA MET A 1 -23.92 1.10 -0.16
C MET A 1 -22.91 0.65 -1.21
N ASN A 2 -22.22 1.58 -1.87
CA ASN A 2 -21.30 1.22 -2.96
C ASN A 2 -20.00 0.69 -2.36
N LEU A 3 -19.74 -0.60 -2.56
CA LEU A 3 -18.46 -1.22 -2.25
C LEU A 3 -17.38 -0.58 -3.13
N LEU A 4 -16.23 -0.23 -2.56
CA LEU A 4 -15.08 0.16 -3.37
C LEU A 4 -14.46 -1.11 -3.94
N ASP A 5 -14.84 -1.45 -5.16
CA ASP A 5 -14.31 -2.60 -5.90
C ASP A 5 -12.90 -2.33 -6.44
N ALA A 6 -12.25 -3.38 -6.98
CA ALA A 6 -10.90 -3.24 -7.54
C ALA A 6 -10.84 -2.20 -8.66
N ARG A 7 -11.91 -2.09 -9.46
CA ARG A 7 -12.03 -1.11 -10.54
C ARG A 7 -11.97 0.32 -10.01
N THR A 8 -12.71 0.62 -8.95
CA THR A 8 -12.77 1.94 -8.34
C THR A 8 -11.40 2.33 -7.74
N LEU A 9 -10.76 1.42 -7.00
CA LEU A 9 -9.41 1.63 -6.48
C LEU A 9 -8.40 1.88 -7.61
N ASN A 10 -8.51 1.16 -8.72
CA ASN A 10 -7.65 1.34 -9.88
C ASN A 10 -7.84 2.69 -10.57
N GLN A 11 -9.07 3.19 -10.66
CA GLN A 11 -9.34 4.52 -11.22
C GLN A 11 -8.68 5.60 -10.35
N MET A 12 -8.84 5.51 -9.03
CA MET A 12 -8.20 6.43 -8.08
C MET A 12 -6.67 6.35 -8.13
N ARG A 13 -6.10 5.15 -8.13
CA ARG A 13 -4.65 4.91 -8.30
C ARG A 13 -4.12 5.52 -9.60
N THR A 14 -4.83 5.30 -10.70
CA THR A 14 -4.41 5.78 -12.04
C THR A 14 -4.36 7.30 -12.08
N ALA A 15 -5.32 7.98 -11.45
CA ALA A 15 -5.34 9.44 -11.37
C ALA A 15 -4.12 10.01 -10.61
N LEU A 16 -3.69 9.37 -9.52
CA LEU A 16 -2.57 9.87 -8.70
C LEU A 16 -1.20 9.41 -9.22
N TYR A 17 -1.06 8.12 -9.50
CA TYR A 17 0.24 7.45 -9.71
C TYR A 17 0.47 7.01 -11.16
N GLY A 18 -0.56 7.09 -12.02
CA GLY A 18 -0.51 6.61 -13.40
C GLY A 18 -0.82 5.11 -13.54
N GLY A 19 -1.15 4.68 -14.76
CA GLY A 19 -1.65 3.33 -15.02
C GLY A 19 -0.63 2.21 -14.75
N SER A 20 0.67 2.51 -14.87
CA SER A 20 1.77 1.56 -14.66
C SER A 20 2.20 1.37 -13.20
N ALA A 21 1.60 2.09 -12.26
CA ALA A 21 2.01 2.03 -10.86
C ALA A 21 1.84 0.62 -10.26
N SER A 22 2.83 0.12 -9.54
CA SER A 22 2.76 -1.18 -8.87
C SER A 22 2.97 -1.06 -7.37
N LEU A 23 2.41 -2.03 -6.65
CA LEU A 23 2.55 -2.22 -5.22
C LEU A 23 3.21 -3.57 -4.99
N THR A 24 4.36 -3.58 -4.30
CA THR A 24 5.10 -4.81 -4.03
C THR A 24 5.34 -4.98 -2.53
N PHE A 25 5.11 -6.19 -2.03
CA PHE A 25 5.31 -6.58 -0.64
C PHE A 25 6.58 -7.40 -0.50
N TYR A 26 7.34 -7.13 0.56
CA TYR A 26 8.59 -7.81 0.86
C TYR A 26 8.60 -8.31 2.30
N LYS A 27 9.13 -9.52 2.48
CA LYS A 27 9.49 -10.06 3.78
C LYS A 27 10.90 -9.59 4.08
N ILE A 28 11.10 -9.00 5.26
CA ILE A 28 12.43 -8.67 5.76
C ILE A 28 12.85 -9.81 6.69
N THR A 29 13.94 -10.51 6.33
CA THR A 29 14.51 -11.56 7.18
C THR A 29 15.88 -11.10 7.69
N PRO A 30 16.16 -11.18 9.00
CA PRO A 30 17.50 -10.90 9.53
C PRO A 30 18.55 -11.73 8.78
N ALA A 31 19.68 -11.11 8.44
CA ALA A 31 20.79 -11.67 7.66
C ALA A 31 20.53 -11.99 6.16
N ALA A 32 19.30 -12.31 5.75
CA ALA A 32 18.99 -12.64 4.34
C ALA A 32 18.45 -11.45 3.52
N GLY A 33 18.09 -10.34 4.17
CA GLY A 33 17.63 -9.13 3.49
C GLY A 33 16.15 -9.18 3.07
N GLU A 34 15.84 -8.51 1.98
CA GLU A 34 14.48 -8.34 1.46
C GLU A 34 14.16 -9.42 0.41
N SER A 35 13.06 -10.15 0.61
CA SER A 35 12.53 -11.09 -0.37
C SER A 35 11.16 -10.63 -0.82
N GLU A 36 10.94 -10.51 -2.13
CA GLU A 36 9.63 -10.23 -2.68
C GLU A 36 8.65 -11.36 -2.31
N ILE A 37 7.47 -10.97 -1.86
CA ILE A 37 6.35 -11.85 -1.55
C ILE A 37 5.35 -11.82 -2.71
N PHE A 38 4.93 -10.61 -3.08
CA PHE A 38 3.83 -10.38 -4.00
C PHE A 38 3.90 -8.99 -4.61
N SER A 39 3.63 -8.87 -5.90
CA SER A 39 3.44 -7.59 -6.57
C SER A 39 2.09 -7.54 -7.28
N THR A 40 1.44 -6.38 -7.24
CA THR A 40 0.19 -6.12 -7.94
C THR A 40 0.19 -4.75 -8.62
N ARG A 41 -0.48 -4.67 -9.78
CA ARG A 41 -0.78 -3.43 -10.50
C ARG A 41 -2.26 -3.03 -10.40
N SER A 42 -3.08 -3.84 -9.73
CA SER A 42 -4.52 -3.68 -9.70
C SER A 42 -5.12 -3.87 -8.30
N GLY A 43 -6.30 -3.30 -8.09
CA GLY A 43 -7.15 -3.42 -6.91
C GLY A 43 -6.51 -2.90 -5.63
N TRP A 44 -5.75 -1.82 -5.76
CA TRP A 44 -5.19 -1.09 -4.62
C TRP A 44 -5.22 0.42 -4.86
N HIS A 45 -5.22 1.18 -3.77
CA HIS A 45 -5.07 2.63 -3.78
C HIS A 45 -4.28 3.07 -2.55
N ALA A 46 -3.40 4.06 -2.68
CA ALA A 46 -2.69 4.65 -1.56
C ALA A 46 -3.11 6.11 -1.39
N GLN A 47 -3.48 6.47 -0.16
CA GLN A 47 -3.85 7.82 0.23
C GLN A 47 -2.93 8.27 1.36
N ARG A 48 -2.33 9.46 1.24
CA ARG A 48 -1.58 10.06 2.36
C ARG A 48 -2.53 10.40 3.50
N ASP A 49 -2.08 10.17 4.72
CA ASP A 49 -2.80 10.65 5.88
C ASP A 49 -2.60 12.16 6.00
N ASN A 50 -3.70 12.92 5.95
CA ASN A 50 -3.71 14.38 6.07
C ASN A 50 -4.12 14.84 7.48
N SER A 51 -4.12 13.97 8.50
CA SER A 51 -4.53 14.36 9.85
C SER A 51 -3.72 15.56 10.35
N THR A 52 -4.43 16.58 10.84
CA THR A 52 -3.90 17.89 11.29
C THR A 52 -3.18 17.83 12.65
N THR A 53 -3.20 16.67 13.30
CA THR A 53 -2.46 16.38 14.53
C THR A 53 -1.11 15.78 14.18
N ALA A 54 -0.08 16.64 14.15
CA ALA A 54 1.34 16.45 14.53
C ALA A 54 2.07 15.07 14.49
N ASP A 55 1.53 14.00 13.90
CA ASP A 55 2.25 12.78 13.53
C ASP A 55 2.95 13.03 12.19
N ARG A 56 3.98 13.87 12.29
CA ARG A 56 4.86 14.30 11.21
C ARG A 56 5.72 13.14 10.70
N ASN A 57 5.18 12.22 9.90
CA ASN A 57 6.02 11.23 9.23
C ASN A 57 5.43 10.63 7.93
N GLY A 58 4.74 11.39 7.07
CA GLY A 58 4.49 10.94 5.68
C GLY A 58 3.77 9.59 5.53
N ASN A 59 2.96 9.21 6.52
CA ASN A 59 2.26 7.93 6.53
C ASN A 59 1.26 7.84 5.37
N VAL A 60 1.09 6.62 4.84
CA VAL A 60 0.13 6.33 3.79
C VAL A 60 -0.82 5.22 4.22
N ASN A 61 -2.10 5.44 4.01
CA ASN A 61 -3.12 4.42 4.11
C ASN A 61 -3.27 3.74 2.74
N ILE A 62 -2.96 2.44 2.69
CA ILE A 62 -3.08 1.62 1.48
C ILE A 62 -4.32 0.76 1.60
N TRP A 63 -5.25 0.95 0.66
CA TRP A 63 -6.50 0.22 0.57
C TRP A 63 -6.32 -0.89 -0.46
N LEU A 64 -6.68 -2.12 -0.09
CA LEU A 64 -6.63 -3.30 -0.94
C LEU A 64 -8.02 -3.90 -1.08
N SER A 65 -8.48 -4.18 -2.29
CA SER A 65 -9.76 -4.86 -2.49
C SER A 65 -9.66 -6.36 -2.25
N ALA A 66 -10.80 -6.95 -1.88
CA ALA A 66 -10.95 -8.38 -1.66
C ALA A 66 -10.48 -9.27 -2.83
N GLU A 67 -10.61 -8.79 -4.06
CA GLU A 67 -10.22 -9.50 -5.30
C GLU A 67 -8.71 -9.72 -5.42
N VAL A 68 -7.91 -8.85 -4.81
CA VAL A 68 -6.44 -8.93 -4.81
C VAL A 68 -5.94 -9.62 -3.55
N THR A 69 -6.75 -9.62 -2.49
CA THR A 69 -6.42 -10.17 -1.19
C THR A 69 -6.80 -11.65 -0.91
N PRO A 70 -7.34 -12.51 -1.80
CA PRO A 70 -7.96 -13.74 -1.32
C PRO A 70 -7.10 -14.96 -1.62
N TRP A 71 -5.91 -15.08 -0.97
CA TRP A 71 -5.22 -16.34 -0.57
C TRP A 71 -3.72 -16.16 -0.33
N LYS A 72 -3.02 -15.34 -1.14
CA LYS A 72 -1.56 -15.12 -1.01
C LYS A 72 -1.19 -14.06 0.02
N THR A 73 -2.07 -13.11 0.32
CA THR A 73 -1.77 -11.98 1.23
C THR A 73 -1.98 -12.31 2.70
N ASP A 74 -2.89 -13.21 3.07
CA ASP A 74 -3.25 -13.41 4.49
C ASP A 74 -2.09 -13.95 5.33
N HIS A 75 -1.19 -14.75 4.75
CA HIS A 75 0.01 -15.27 5.43
C HIS A 75 1.21 -14.32 5.40
N HIS A 76 1.15 -13.26 4.61
CA HIS A 76 2.29 -12.42 4.30
C HIS A 76 2.07 -10.94 4.61
N LEU A 77 0.83 -10.56 4.90
CA LEU A 77 0.46 -9.22 5.27
C LEU A 77 0.40 -9.12 6.79
N HIS A 78 1.51 -8.70 7.38
CA HIS A 78 1.63 -8.50 8.82
C HIS A 78 2.29 -7.16 9.14
N VAL A 79 2.16 -6.71 10.38
CA VAL A 79 2.91 -5.56 10.89
C VAL A 79 4.41 -5.80 10.69
N GLY A 80 5.13 -4.79 10.21
CA GLY A 80 6.55 -4.87 9.89
C GLY A 80 6.87 -5.25 8.44
N THR A 81 5.88 -5.71 7.66
CA THR A 81 6.04 -5.98 6.22
C THR A 81 6.50 -4.72 5.50
N LYS A 82 7.51 -4.83 4.62
CA LYS A 82 7.91 -3.72 3.75
C LYS A 82 7.01 -3.71 2.53
N VAL A 83 6.57 -2.52 2.15
CA VAL A 83 5.73 -2.30 0.98
C VAL A 83 6.38 -1.22 0.15
N THR A 84 6.49 -1.45 -1.16
CA THR A 84 6.98 -0.42 -2.09
C THR A 84 5.91 -0.05 -3.09
N ILE A 85 5.80 1.25 -3.36
CA ILE A 85 5.01 1.80 -4.45
C ILE A 85 5.99 2.24 -5.53
N SER A 86 5.94 1.61 -6.70
CA SER A 86 6.71 2.05 -7.87
C SER A 86 5.79 2.80 -8.83
N ALA A 87 6.04 4.09 -9.03
CA ALA A 87 5.21 4.96 -9.86
C ALA A 87 6.06 6.06 -10.51
N LYS A 88 5.79 6.40 -11.77
CA LYS A 88 6.45 7.51 -12.50
C LYS A 88 7.99 7.45 -12.42
N GLY A 89 8.57 6.24 -12.48
CA GLY A 89 10.02 6.02 -12.41
C GLY A 89 10.64 6.21 -11.01
N ARG A 90 9.82 6.34 -9.96
CA ARG A 90 10.26 6.44 -8.57
C ARG A 90 9.74 5.25 -7.77
N THR A 91 10.47 4.88 -6.72
CA THR A 91 10.08 3.84 -5.78
C THR A 91 10.01 4.42 -4.38
N PHE A 92 8.86 4.30 -3.74
CA PHE A 92 8.59 4.76 -2.39
C PHE A 92 8.48 3.54 -1.47
N SER A 93 9.23 3.53 -0.36
CA SER A 93 9.26 2.39 0.56
C SER A 93 8.58 2.74 1.88
N TYR A 94 7.70 1.85 2.33
CA TYR A 94 6.97 1.97 3.57
C TYR A 94 7.04 0.66 4.36
N ARG A 95 6.75 0.74 5.65
CA ARG A 95 6.58 -0.38 6.57
C ARG A 95 5.15 -0.37 7.11
N VAL A 96 4.48 -1.51 7.07
CA VAL A 96 3.13 -1.66 7.64
C VAL A 96 3.22 -1.50 9.16
N ALA A 97 2.59 -0.46 9.71
CA ALA A 97 2.52 -0.20 11.14
C ALA A 97 1.23 -0.79 11.74
N SER A 98 0.13 -0.74 11.00
CA SER A 98 -1.10 -1.45 11.36
C SER A 98 -1.88 -1.88 10.12
N LEU A 99 -2.72 -2.91 10.27
CA LEU A 99 -3.64 -3.39 9.26
C LEU A 99 -5.00 -3.65 9.87
N LYS A 100 -6.06 -3.29 9.16
CA LYS A 100 -7.46 -3.51 9.59
C LYS A 100 -8.28 -4.08 8.44
N PRO A 101 -9.09 -5.12 8.68
CA PRO A 101 -10.03 -5.60 7.68
C PRO A 101 -11.14 -4.56 7.48
N MET A 102 -11.60 -4.36 6.24
CA MET A 102 -12.63 -3.37 5.94
C MET A 102 -13.75 -3.97 5.08
N GLN A 103 -14.94 -4.10 5.68
CA GLN A 103 -16.11 -4.68 5.01
C GLN A 103 -16.58 -3.86 3.80
N GLN A 104 -16.34 -2.54 3.79
CA GLN A 104 -16.70 -1.64 2.68
C GLN A 104 -15.84 -1.83 1.42
N LEU A 105 -14.73 -2.56 1.50
CA LEU A 105 -13.87 -2.96 0.36
C LEU A 105 -14.20 -4.38 -0.14
N GLY A 106 -15.39 -4.89 0.21
CA GLY A 106 -15.81 -6.26 -0.13
C GLY A 106 -15.07 -7.35 0.64
N ALA A 107 -14.61 -7.05 1.87
CA ALA A 107 -13.65 -7.85 2.65
C ALA A 107 -12.17 -7.66 2.26
N GLY A 108 -11.79 -6.40 1.99
CA GLY A 108 -10.40 -5.99 1.75
C GLY A 108 -9.66 -5.56 3.02
N TRP A 109 -8.49 -4.92 2.84
CA TRP A 109 -7.64 -4.45 3.94
C TRP A 109 -7.32 -2.96 3.81
N VAL A 110 -7.19 -2.27 4.94
CA VAL A 110 -6.57 -0.95 5.05
C VAL A 110 -5.28 -1.08 5.86
N LEU A 111 -4.18 -0.66 5.26
CA LEU A 111 -2.83 -0.72 5.83
C LEU A 111 -2.37 0.69 6.14
N ASN A 112 -2.13 1.00 7.41
CA ASN A 112 -1.40 2.22 7.76
C ASN A 112 0.09 1.92 7.68
N CYS A 113 0.77 2.61 6.76
CA CYS A 113 2.18 2.37 6.45
C CYS A 113 3.01 3.62 6.74
N GLN A 114 4.11 3.44 7.45
CA GLN A 114 5.07 4.49 7.78
C GLN A 114 6.23 4.46 6.78
N PRO A 115 6.80 5.60 6.35
CA PRO A 115 7.98 5.63 5.51
C PRO A 115 9.15 4.92 6.18
N VAL A 116 9.98 4.25 5.39
CA VAL A 116 11.26 3.70 5.83
C VAL A 116 12.34 4.76 5.57
N GLU A 117 13.29 4.96 6.49
CA GLU A 117 14.42 5.86 6.28
C GLU A 117 15.03 5.64 4.88
N ASN A 118 15.11 6.72 4.08
CA ASN A 118 15.42 6.79 2.63
C ASN A 118 14.25 6.71 1.61
N SER A 119 12.99 6.76 2.03
CA SER A 119 11.89 6.97 1.08
C SER A 119 11.88 8.42 0.57
N THR A 120 12.46 8.67 -0.60
CA THR A 120 12.38 9.96 -1.29
C THR A 120 10.93 10.26 -1.66
N GLU A 121 10.31 11.27 -1.04
CA GLU A 121 8.93 11.66 -1.34
C GLU A 121 8.75 12.13 -2.81
N PRO A 122 7.56 11.95 -3.41
CA PRO A 122 7.14 12.79 -4.50
C PRO A 122 6.77 14.17 -3.95
N ALA A 123 7.51 15.19 -4.38
CA ALA A 123 7.04 16.56 -4.36
C ALA A 123 5.73 16.60 -5.15
N ASN A 124 4.64 16.97 -4.49
CA ASN A 124 3.39 17.25 -5.19
C ASN A 124 3.65 18.49 -6.05
N GLY A 125 3.74 18.29 -7.37
CA GLY A 125 3.62 19.35 -8.36
C GLY A 125 2.15 19.59 -8.69
#